data_AF-A0A3A8ESW2-F1
#
_entry.id   AF-A0A3A8ESW2-F1
#
_cell.length_a   1.000
_cell.length_b   1.000
_cell.length_c   1.000
_cell.angle_alpha   90.00
_cell.angle_beta   90.00
_cell.angle_gamma   90.00
#
_symmetry.space_group_name_H-M   'P 1'
#
loop_
_entity.id
_entity.type
_entity.pdbx_description
1 polymer ?
#
loop_
_entity_poly.entity_id
_entity_poly.type
_entity_poly.pdbx_seq_one_letter_code
_entity_poly.pdbx_strand_id
1 'polypeptide(L)'
;MMKSKIGINMWLLKSITTFALLFISIIACSEVDEKIIDKKDVDSCSIDFDEVDFCTQENLKKYNGVLQKNIANFNGDKYLLNFKYKKYIYFAVIDLKGGKVYSFPASITLLERGQDISFSKDKNIFCINGNFNQYQNSYRNVRSCYFYNNGNFNLKSRDEIKNKSNNQVVNGVLFKNNVVTVNIPNDSEFYSKCRGGSSQKKCQDLSNKNDYFYPSSEIGNIIVNVDKFIGDQNIKKINFDTFRFISNGEAVVYSIGEKYYETDDGLSSNFYLIKLKPKVEVIDLGSKYYIDSRYNLSYVDISGVKKNIKLEF
;
A
#
# COMPACT_ATOMS: atom_id res chain seq x y z
N MET A 1 27.74 13.01 -112.76
CA MET A 1 27.44 12.43 -111.43
C MET A 1 26.81 13.53 -110.60
N MET A 2 25.50 13.47 -110.33
CA MET A 2 24.92 12.96 -109.06
C MET A 2 25.51 13.71 -107.85
N LYS A 3 24.78 14.40 -106.96
CA LYS A 3 23.35 14.57 -106.64
C LYS A 3 23.29 15.90 -105.84
N SER A 4 22.39 16.84 -106.18
CA SER A 4 21.13 17.11 -105.46
C SER A 4 21.30 17.35 -103.95
N LYS A 5 21.31 18.61 -103.48
CA LYS A 5 20.13 19.36 -102.97
C LYS A 5 19.41 18.66 -101.81
N ILE A 6 19.19 19.40 -100.72
CA ILE A 6 17.88 19.66 -100.07
C ILE A 6 18.14 20.62 -98.89
N GLY A 7 17.66 21.86 -99.00
CA GLY A 7 17.26 22.68 -97.86
C GLY A 7 15.78 22.45 -97.54
N ILE A 8 15.20 23.27 -96.63
CA ILE A 8 13.81 23.27 -96.07
C ILE A 8 13.82 22.70 -94.63
N ASN A 9 13.23 23.28 -93.57
CA ASN A 9 12.37 24.45 -93.41
C ASN A 9 12.40 24.96 -91.96
N MET A 10 11.97 26.22 -91.82
CA MET A 10 11.51 26.87 -90.61
C MET A 10 10.19 26.23 -90.11
N TRP A 11 9.94 26.35 -88.78
CA TRP A 11 8.68 26.09 -88.05
C TRP A 11 8.31 24.65 -87.69
N LEU A 12 8.37 24.31 -86.38
CA LEU A 12 7.27 23.70 -85.61
C LEU A 12 7.67 23.42 -84.14
N LEU A 13 6.77 23.79 -83.21
CA LEU A 13 6.67 23.46 -81.76
C LEU A 13 7.76 24.06 -80.83
N LYS A 14 7.54 25.02 -79.91
CA LYS A 14 6.47 25.18 -78.90
C LYS A 14 5.90 23.84 -78.41
N SER A 15 6.63 23.16 -77.52
CA SER A 15 6.08 22.32 -76.42
C SER A 15 7.15 21.38 -75.86
N ILE A 16 7.87 21.82 -74.82
CA ILE A 16 8.34 20.93 -73.74
C ILE A 16 8.12 21.74 -72.45
N THR A 17 6.86 21.83 -72.00
CA THR A 17 6.40 21.15 -70.78
C THR A 17 7.42 21.17 -69.63
N THR A 18 7.22 22.11 -68.71
CA THR A 18 7.00 21.77 -67.29
C THR A 18 7.90 20.65 -66.72
N PHE A 19 9.21 20.88 -66.66
CA PHE A 19 10.04 20.30 -65.60
C PHE A 19 10.12 21.38 -64.49
N ALA A 20 9.09 21.47 -63.65
CA ALA A 20 9.20 20.98 -62.27
C ALA A 20 10.42 21.62 -61.58
N LEU A 21 10.34 22.84 -61.03
CA LEU A 21 9.63 23.13 -59.77
C LEU A 21 9.62 21.91 -58.82
N LEU A 22 10.80 21.32 -58.65
CA LEU A 22 11.06 20.21 -57.73
C LEU A 22 12.53 20.25 -57.24
N PHE A 23 13.01 21.44 -56.87
CA PHE A 23 13.88 21.49 -55.69
C PHE A 23 12.96 21.34 -54.48
N ILE A 24 12.46 20.11 -54.32
CA ILE A 24 11.98 19.60 -53.06
C ILE A 24 13.10 19.90 -52.08
N SER A 25 12.83 20.85 -51.20
CA SER A 25 13.16 20.78 -49.79
C SER A 25 13.63 19.38 -49.40
N ILE A 26 14.94 19.13 -49.51
CA ILE A 26 15.61 18.15 -48.65
C ILE A 26 15.63 18.82 -47.26
N ILE A 27 14.44 19.02 -46.71
CA ILE A 27 14.24 18.80 -45.29
C ILE A 27 14.55 17.31 -45.21
N ALA A 28 15.78 17.01 -44.83
CA ALA A 28 16.03 15.77 -44.14
C ALA A 28 14.96 15.74 -43.04
N CYS A 29 13.87 15.03 -43.29
CA CYS A 29 13.22 14.29 -42.22
C CYS A 29 14.34 13.39 -41.72
N SER A 30 15.16 13.92 -40.81
CA SER A 30 15.68 13.10 -39.74
C SER A 30 14.44 12.36 -39.27
N GLU A 31 14.37 11.07 -39.58
CA GLU A 31 13.50 10.16 -38.85
C GLU A 31 13.78 10.49 -37.39
N VAL A 32 12.88 11.25 -36.77
CA VAL A 32 12.93 11.43 -35.34
C VAL A 32 12.54 10.06 -34.88
N ASP A 33 13.54 9.21 -34.60
CA ASP A 33 13.33 7.90 -34.02
C ASP A 33 12.31 8.10 -32.92
N GLU A 34 11.09 7.63 -33.16
CA GLU A 34 10.00 7.86 -32.25
C GLU A 34 10.40 7.12 -30.99
N LYS A 35 10.70 7.89 -29.94
CA LYS A 35 11.26 7.33 -28.73
C LYS A 35 10.17 6.46 -28.11
N ILE A 36 10.39 5.15 -28.11
CA ILE A 36 9.46 4.17 -27.56
C ILE A 36 10.03 3.66 -26.25
N ILE A 37 9.24 3.75 -25.19
CA ILE A 37 9.51 3.14 -23.89
C ILE A 37 9.21 1.66 -23.99
N ASP A 38 10.22 0.82 -23.77
CA ASP A 38 10.06 -0.61 -23.60
C ASP A 38 10.40 -1.06 -22.17
N LYS A 39 10.48 -2.38 -21.94
CA LYS A 39 10.76 -2.94 -20.62
C LYS A 39 12.12 -2.52 -20.02
N LYS A 40 13.20 -2.37 -20.81
CA LYS A 40 14.54 -1.97 -20.30
C LYS A 40 14.60 -0.48 -19.95
N ASP A 41 13.57 0.28 -20.30
CA ASP A 41 13.46 1.70 -19.98
C ASP A 41 12.73 1.97 -18.66
N VAL A 42 12.15 0.93 -18.06
CA VAL A 42 11.55 0.98 -16.72
C VAL A 42 12.58 0.52 -15.69
N ASP A 43 12.90 1.39 -14.74
CA ASP A 43 13.92 1.16 -13.70
C ASP A 43 13.63 -0.08 -12.85
N SER A 44 12.36 -0.30 -12.50
CA SER A 44 11.90 -1.56 -11.92
C SER A 44 10.50 -1.93 -12.39
N CYS A 45 10.36 -3.17 -12.85
CA CYS A 45 9.07 -3.73 -13.25
C CYS A 45 8.22 -4.18 -12.06
N SER A 46 8.80 -4.35 -10.88
CA SER A 46 8.10 -4.84 -9.69
C SER A 46 8.50 -4.06 -8.45
N ILE A 47 7.71 -4.17 -7.40
CA ILE A 47 8.09 -3.70 -6.07
C ILE A 47 8.07 -4.89 -5.12
N ASP A 48 8.95 -4.87 -4.13
CA ASP A 48 9.01 -5.95 -3.15
C ASP A 48 7.65 -6.13 -2.46
N PHE A 49 7.21 -7.38 -2.29
CA PHE A 49 5.98 -7.81 -1.60
C PHE A 49 4.65 -7.48 -2.30
N ASP A 50 4.67 -6.94 -3.52
CA ASP A 50 3.46 -6.73 -4.35
C ASP A 50 3.55 -7.52 -5.67
N GLU A 51 2.40 -7.86 -6.24
CA GLU A 51 2.28 -8.60 -7.51
C GLU A 51 2.14 -7.67 -8.73
N VAL A 52 2.22 -6.36 -8.52
CA VAL A 52 2.16 -5.38 -9.61
C VAL A 52 3.31 -5.57 -10.59
N ASP A 53 3.00 -5.49 -11.88
CA ASP A 53 3.98 -5.44 -12.96
C ASP A 53 3.85 -4.11 -13.73
N PHE A 54 4.83 -3.22 -13.53
CA PHE A 54 4.94 -1.93 -14.20
C PHE A 54 5.28 -2.08 -15.69
N CYS A 55 5.72 -3.27 -16.14
CA CYS A 55 6.18 -3.55 -17.49
C CYS A 55 5.18 -4.39 -18.32
N THR A 56 3.94 -4.51 -17.85
CA THR A 56 2.87 -5.10 -18.68
C THR A 56 2.70 -4.33 -19.98
N GLN A 57 2.27 -5.01 -21.04
CA GLN A 57 1.98 -4.39 -22.33
C GLN A 57 0.98 -3.24 -22.22
N GLU A 58 0.02 -3.32 -21.29
CA GLU A 58 -0.94 -2.25 -21.02
C GLU A 58 -0.25 -1.01 -20.44
N ASN A 59 0.66 -1.18 -19.49
CA ASN A 59 1.37 -0.07 -18.87
C ASN A 59 2.38 0.56 -19.83
N LEU A 60 3.11 -0.24 -20.61
CA LEU A 60 4.00 0.26 -21.66
C LEU A 60 3.25 1.12 -22.69
N LYS A 61 2.04 0.71 -23.09
CA LYS A 61 1.17 1.53 -23.96
C LYS A 61 0.80 2.87 -23.30
N LYS A 62 0.49 2.88 -22.00
CA LYS A 62 0.21 4.12 -21.25
C LYS A 62 1.42 5.04 -21.23
N TYR A 63 2.62 4.52 -20.99
CA TYR A 63 3.85 5.31 -20.96
C TYR A 63 4.15 5.94 -22.31
N ASN A 64 4.07 5.16 -23.39
CA ASN A 64 4.26 5.66 -24.75
C ASN A 64 3.20 6.70 -25.14
N GLY A 65 1.94 6.50 -24.75
CA GLY A 65 0.90 7.51 -24.96
C GLY A 65 1.16 8.83 -24.21
N VAL A 66 1.83 8.79 -23.06
CA VAL A 66 2.29 10.00 -22.36
C VAL A 66 3.48 10.64 -23.08
N LEU A 67 4.44 9.83 -23.52
CA LEU A 67 5.64 10.30 -24.21
C LEU A 67 5.30 10.98 -25.56
N GLN A 68 4.38 10.40 -26.33
CA GLN A 68 3.87 10.97 -27.59
C GLN A 68 3.18 12.32 -27.40
N LYS A 69 2.39 12.46 -26.33
CA LYS A 69 1.74 13.74 -26.00
C LYS A 69 2.78 14.80 -25.61
N ASN A 70 3.86 14.38 -24.95
CA ASN A 70 4.95 15.25 -24.50
C ASN A 70 4.48 16.46 -23.64
N ILE A 71 3.45 16.25 -22.82
CA ILE A 71 2.90 17.27 -21.91
C ILE A 71 3.30 16.93 -20.48
N ALA A 72 4.28 17.63 -19.92
CA ALA A 72 4.73 17.44 -18.54
C ALA A 72 3.69 17.92 -17.50
N ASN A 73 3.60 17.20 -16.38
CA ASN A 73 2.78 17.57 -15.22
C ASN A 73 3.56 17.62 -13.89
N PHE A 74 4.85 17.26 -13.90
CA PHE A 74 5.68 17.11 -12.70
C PHE A 74 7.14 17.45 -12.99
N ASN A 75 7.82 18.14 -12.06
CA ASN A 75 9.26 18.39 -12.09
C ASN A 75 9.86 18.77 -13.47
N GLY A 76 9.35 19.84 -14.08
CA GLY A 76 9.82 20.39 -15.34
C GLY A 76 9.36 19.57 -16.54
N ASP A 77 10.21 18.65 -16.99
CA ASP A 77 10.06 17.83 -18.20
C ASP A 77 9.60 16.40 -17.91
N LYS A 78 8.95 16.18 -16.76
CA LYS A 78 8.53 14.85 -16.31
C LYS A 78 7.02 14.75 -16.19
N TYR A 79 6.56 13.51 -16.19
CA TYR A 79 5.17 13.17 -15.99
C TYR A 79 5.02 12.20 -14.83
N LEU A 80 4.31 12.58 -13.78
CA LEU A 80 3.87 11.68 -12.74
C LEU A 80 2.56 11.01 -13.19
N LEU A 81 2.67 9.73 -13.55
CA LEU A 81 1.54 8.87 -13.86
C LEU A 81 1.08 8.14 -12.60
N ASN A 82 -0.23 7.90 -12.51
CA ASN A 82 -0.79 6.94 -11.57
C ASN A 82 -1.71 5.96 -12.28
N PHE A 83 -1.82 4.75 -11.74
CA PHE A 83 -2.76 3.74 -12.21
C PHE A 83 -3.22 2.85 -11.05
N LYS A 84 -4.38 2.20 -11.24
CA LYS A 84 -4.94 1.25 -10.29
C LYS A 84 -4.57 -0.17 -10.69
N TYR A 85 -4.19 -0.99 -9.72
CA TYR A 85 -4.08 -2.43 -9.88
C TYR A 85 -4.65 -3.09 -8.62
N LYS A 86 -5.66 -3.96 -8.81
CA LYS A 86 -6.53 -4.47 -7.75
C LYS A 86 -7.10 -3.30 -6.93
N LYS A 87 -6.92 -3.30 -5.60
CA LYS A 87 -7.43 -2.27 -4.68
C LYS A 87 -6.44 -1.13 -4.39
N TYR A 88 -5.27 -1.13 -5.02
CA TYR A 88 -4.19 -0.17 -4.73
C TYR A 88 -3.93 0.76 -5.92
N ILE A 89 -3.35 1.91 -5.60
CA ILE A 89 -2.84 2.90 -6.55
C ILE A 89 -1.33 2.85 -6.55
N TYR A 90 -0.76 2.95 -7.75
CA TYR A 90 0.68 2.95 -8.01
C TYR A 90 1.05 4.21 -8.78
N PHE A 91 2.30 4.61 -8.64
CA PHE A 91 2.84 5.82 -9.26
C PHE A 91 4.12 5.49 -10.02
N ALA A 92 4.35 6.21 -11.12
CA ALA A 92 5.60 6.17 -11.84
C ALA A 92 5.91 7.56 -12.42
N VAL A 93 7.18 7.93 -12.45
CA VAL A 93 7.65 9.17 -13.10
C VAL A 93 8.23 8.83 -14.46
N ILE A 94 7.70 9.45 -15.51
CA ILE A 94 8.18 9.32 -16.88
C ILE A 94 9.03 10.55 -17.21
N ASP A 95 10.29 10.34 -17.57
CA ASP A 95 11.16 11.36 -18.12
C ASP A 95 10.85 11.54 -19.61
N LEU A 96 10.26 12.67 -20.00
CA LEU A 96 9.84 12.91 -21.37
C LEU A 96 11.01 13.17 -22.33
N LYS A 97 12.16 13.62 -21.82
CA LYS A 97 13.39 13.75 -22.63
C LYS A 97 14.12 12.42 -22.72
N GLY A 98 14.29 11.78 -21.57
CA GLY A 98 15.05 10.54 -21.40
C GLY A 98 14.32 9.29 -21.88
N GLY A 99 12.99 9.32 -21.99
CA GLY A 99 12.17 8.13 -22.28
C GLY A 99 12.36 7.03 -21.24
N LYS A 100 12.62 7.40 -19.97
CA LYS A 100 12.82 6.47 -18.86
C LYS A 100 11.65 6.55 -17.89
N VAL A 101 11.33 5.43 -17.24
CA VAL A 101 10.24 5.32 -16.28
C VAL A 101 10.78 4.87 -14.93
N TYR A 102 10.45 5.62 -13.88
CA TYR A 102 10.87 5.36 -12.51
C TYR A 102 9.66 5.02 -11.65
N SER A 103 9.57 3.76 -11.25
CA SER A 103 8.47 3.24 -10.45
C SER A 103 8.59 3.71 -9.00
N PHE A 104 7.48 4.20 -8.43
CA PHE A 104 7.44 4.52 -7.00
C PHE A 104 7.38 3.21 -6.19
N PRO A 105 8.25 3.02 -5.17
CA PRO A 105 8.42 1.73 -4.51
C PRO A 105 7.35 1.43 -3.45
N ALA A 106 6.07 1.71 -3.75
CA ALA A 106 4.97 1.51 -2.81
C ALA A 106 3.63 1.28 -3.50
N SER A 107 2.79 0.45 -2.89
CA SER A 107 1.36 0.43 -3.18
C SER A 107 0.59 1.28 -2.18
N ILE A 108 -0.41 2.00 -2.68
CA ILE A 108 -1.11 3.03 -1.88
C ILE A 108 -2.60 2.76 -1.84
N THR A 109 -3.18 2.85 -0.65
CA THR A 109 -4.63 3.03 -0.49
C THR A 109 -4.89 4.47 -0.10
N LEU A 110 -5.57 5.24 -0.95
CA LEU A 110 -5.96 6.62 -0.64
C LEU A 110 -6.96 6.64 0.52
N LEU A 111 -6.95 7.73 1.28
CA LEU A 111 -8.00 8.01 2.26
C LEU A 111 -9.20 8.59 1.50
N GLU A 112 -10.44 8.23 1.81
CA GLU A 112 -11.63 8.74 1.09
C GLU A 112 -11.95 10.23 1.41
N ARG A 113 -10.95 11.08 1.64
CA ARG A 113 -11.13 12.45 2.16
C ARG A 113 -10.22 13.48 1.45
N GLY A 114 -10.75 14.18 0.44
CA GLY A 114 -10.18 15.43 -0.10
C GLY A 114 -9.13 15.26 -1.22
N GLN A 115 -8.23 16.25 -1.39
CA GLN A 115 -7.10 16.14 -2.33
C GLN A 115 -6.04 15.19 -1.77
N ASP A 116 -6.16 13.91 -2.10
CA ASP A 116 -5.25 12.87 -1.58
C ASP A 116 -3.87 12.89 -2.23
N ILE A 117 -3.70 13.62 -3.33
CA ILE A 117 -2.46 13.67 -4.11
C ILE A 117 -2.21 15.13 -4.48
N SER A 118 -1.01 15.63 -4.17
CA SER A 118 -0.58 16.97 -4.54
C SER A 118 0.81 16.94 -5.16
N PHE A 119 0.93 17.49 -6.36
CA PHE A 119 2.18 17.67 -7.10
C PHE A 119 1.98 18.84 -8.08
N SER A 120 3.08 19.31 -8.66
CA SER A 120 3.02 20.38 -9.65
C SER A 120 4.15 20.25 -10.67
N LYS A 121 3.96 20.85 -11.83
CA LYS A 121 4.98 20.94 -12.87
C LYS A 121 6.26 21.63 -12.38
N ASP A 122 6.16 22.64 -11.52
CA ASP A 122 7.31 23.48 -11.15
C ASP A 122 8.04 23.02 -9.88
N LYS A 123 7.65 21.87 -9.31
CA LYS A 123 8.27 21.32 -8.10
C LYS A 123 8.59 19.85 -8.29
N ASN A 124 9.67 19.41 -7.68
CA ASN A 124 10.06 18.01 -7.62
C ASN A 124 9.57 17.30 -6.35
N ILE A 125 8.50 17.83 -5.74
CA ILE A 125 7.88 17.25 -4.57
C ILE A 125 6.48 16.80 -4.95
N PHE A 126 6.14 15.57 -4.60
CA PHE A 126 4.76 15.11 -4.58
C PHE A 126 4.41 14.58 -3.20
N CYS A 127 3.20 14.86 -2.75
CA CYS A 127 2.68 14.40 -1.47
C CYS A 127 1.43 13.58 -1.68
N ILE A 128 1.29 12.51 -0.90
CA ILE A 128 0.15 11.60 -0.96
C ILE A 128 -0.38 11.37 0.45
N ASN A 129 -1.70 11.47 0.59
CA ASN A 129 -2.45 11.10 1.78
C ASN A 129 -2.93 9.65 1.61
N GLY A 130 -2.52 8.76 2.51
CA GLY A 130 -2.83 7.35 2.31
C GLY A 130 -2.20 6.40 3.32
N ASN A 131 -2.52 5.13 3.09
CA ASN A 131 -1.81 3.98 3.63
C ASN A 131 -0.79 3.53 2.60
N PHE A 132 0.47 3.40 3.01
CA PHE A 132 1.57 2.98 2.14
C PHE A 132 2.00 1.58 2.53
N ASN A 133 2.07 0.68 1.55
CA ASN A 133 2.67 -0.63 1.71
C ASN A 133 4.03 -0.61 1.00
N GLN A 134 5.09 -0.64 1.82
CA GLN A 134 6.48 -0.66 1.39
C GLN A 134 7.22 -1.70 2.21
N TYR A 135 8.25 -2.31 1.62
CA TYR A 135 9.09 -3.24 2.35
C TYR A 135 9.75 -2.56 3.55
N GLN A 136 9.54 -3.13 4.74
CA GLN A 136 10.05 -2.65 6.05
C GLN A 136 9.64 -1.22 6.46
N ASN A 137 8.97 -0.46 5.59
CA ASN A 137 8.63 0.95 5.79
C ASN A 137 7.16 1.21 5.46
N SER A 138 6.27 0.30 5.83
CA SER A 138 4.82 0.49 5.70
C SER A 138 4.29 1.42 6.79
N TYR A 139 3.33 2.27 6.45
CA TYR A 139 2.71 3.19 7.40
C TYR A 139 1.27 3.53 6.99
N ARG A 140 0.49 4.04 7.94
CA ARG A 140 -0.97 4.16 7.82
C ARG A 140 -1.44 5.57 8.14
N ASN A 141 -2.45 6.01 7.38
CA ASN A 141 -3.18 7.25 7.64
C ASN A 141 -2.25 8.48 7.81
N VAL A 142 -1.32 8.65 6.88
CA VAL A 142 -0.38 9.77 6.89
C VAL A 142 -0.45 10.55 5.59
N ARG A 143 0.05 11.78 5.66
CA ARG A 143 0.49 12.57 4.53
C ARG A 143 1.99 12.38 4.40
N SER A 144 2.45 11.72 3.34
CA SER A 144 3.89 11.62 3.05
C SER A 144 4.24 12.43 1.83
N CYS A 145 5.29 13.25 1.95
CA CYS A 145 5.85 14.04 0.87
C CYS A 145 7.22 13.48 0.47
N TYR A 146 7.43 13.32 -0.82
CA TYR A 146 8.65 12.78 -1.40
C TYR A 146 9.32 13.81 -2.28
N PHE A 147 10.63 13.97 -2.09
CA PHE A 147 11.50 14.70 -3.01
C PHE A 147 12.01 13.73 -4.07
N TYR A 148 11.66 13.99 -5.32
CA TYR A 148 12.13 13.23 -6.46
C TYR A 148 13.47 13.78 -6.96
N ASN A 149 14.47 12.91 -7.07
CA ASN A 149 15.77 13.22 -7.62
C ASN A 149 16.24 12.10 -8.57
N ASN A 150 16.05 12.32 -9.88
CA ASN A 150 16.56 11.47 -10.97
C ASN A 150 16.39 9.96 -10.72
N GLY A 151 15.14 9.55 -10.49
CA GLY A 151 14.75 8.17 -10.23
C GLY A 151 14.59 7.82 -8.75
N ASN A 152 15.23 8.58 -7.86
CA ASN A 152 15.12 8.34 -6.42
C ASN A 152 13.95 9.11 -5.79
N PHE A 153 13.19 8.41 -4.96
CA PHE A 153 12.06 8.93 -4.20
C PHE A 153 12.45 9.08 -2.72
N ASN A 154 13.01 10.23 -2.35
CA ASN A 154 13.49 10.46 -0.99
C ASN A 154 12.35 11.00 -0.12
N LEU A 155 12.06 10.32 1.00
CA LEU A 155 11.05 10.79 1.95
C LEU A 155 11.50 12.14 2.55
N LYS A 156 10.71 13.20 2.31
CA LYS A 156 10.98 14.55 2.81
C LYS A 156 10.27 14.81 4.14
N SER A 157 9.00 14.45 4.22
CA SER A 157 8.22 14.57 5.45
C SER A 157 7.14 13.51 5.51
N ARG A 158 6.75 13.17 6.73
CA ARG A 158 5.62 12.30 7.03
C ARG A 158 4.88 12.92 8.19
N ASP A 159 3.65 13.35 7.93
CA ASP A 159 2.75 13.89 8.94
C ASP A 159 1.61 12.90 9.13
N GLU A 160 1.40 12.44 10.36
CA GLU A 160 0.20 11.66 10.66
C GLU A 160 -1.04 12.51 10.42
N ILE A 161 -1.94 12.04 9.54
CA ILE A 161 -3.21 12.71 9.33
C ILE A 161 -4.08 12.31 10.50
N LYS A 162 -4.09 13.16 11.53
CA LYS A 162 -5.06 13.04 12.61
C LYS A 162 -6.44 13.18 11.97
N ASN A 163 -7.12 12.06 11.77
CA ASN A 163 -8.53 12.07 11.42
C ASN A 163 -9.22 12.93 12.47
N LYS A 164 -10.05 13.90 12.04
CA LYS A 164 -11.12 14.40 12.91
C LYS A 164 -11.78 13.15 13.49
N SER A 165 -11.57 12.97 14.78
CA SER A 165 -11.75 11.73 15.48
C SER A 165 -13.24 11.39 15.50
N ASN A 166 -13.64 10.28 14.89
CA ASN A 166 -14.81 9.58 15.38
C ASN A 166 -14.33 8.69 16.52
N ASN A 167 -13.89 9.37 17.56
CA ASN A 167 -13.60 8.82 18.86
C ASN A 167 -14.85 8.06 19.28
N GLN A 168 -14.80 6.73 19.27
CA GLN A 168 -15.94 5.93 19.68
C GLN A 168 -15.87 5.81 21.20
N VAL A 169 -16.82 6.45 21.89
CA VAL A 169 -17.03 6.17 23.31
C VAL A 169 -17.78 4.85 23.38
N VAL A 170 -17.04 3.77 23.51
CA VAL A 170 -17.64 2.49 23.87
C VAL A 170 -17.53 2.40 25.37
N ASN A 171 -18.65 2.65 26.04
CA ASN A 171 -18.77 2.25 27.43
C ASN A 171 -17.72 2.91 28.36
N GLY A 172 -17.38 4.19 28.12
CA GLY A 172 -16.46 4.97 28.98
C GLY A 172 -14.97 4.78 28.66
N VAL A 173 -14.63 3.80 27.82
CA VAL A 173 -13.33 3.73 27.15
C VAL A 173 -13.49 4.40 25.79
N LEU A 174 -12.65 5.38 25.55
CA LEU A 174 -12.71 6.14 24.31
C LEU A 174 -11.66 5.59 23.36
N PHE A 175 -12.06 5.05 22.20
CA PHE A 175 -11.14 4.45 21.25
C PHE A 175 -10.79 5.44 20.12
N LYS A 176 -9.49 5.55 19.79
CA LYS A 176 -8.94 6.40 18.73
C LYS A 176 -9.08 5.73 17.34
N ASN A 177 -10.33 5.51 16.90
CA ASN A 177 -10.72 4.90 15.61
C ASN A 177 -10.34 3.39 15.41
N ASN A 178 -11.14 2.69 14.58
CA ASN A 178 -10.98 1.33 14.01
C ASN A 178 -10.12 0.33 14.81
N VAL A 179 -10.60 -0.05 15.99
CA VAL A 179 -10.08 -1.24 16.69
C VAL A 179 -10.32 -2.45 15.79
N VAL A 180 -9.25 -3.16 15.43
CA VAL A 180 -9.35 -4.46 14.77
C VAL A 180 -9.73 -5.47 15.85
N THR A 181 -10.93 -6.00 15.71
CA THR A 181 -11.46 -7.01 16.64
C THR A 181 -11.20 -8.39 16.07
N VAL A 182 -10.91 -9.35 16.96
CA VAL A 182 -10.74 -10.74 16.52
C VAL A 182 -12.05 -11.28 15.95
N ASN A 183 -11.96 -12.04 14.87
CA ASN A 183 -13.11 -12.74 14.33
C ASN A 183 -13.33 -14.01 15.15
N ILE A 184 -14.56 -14.19 15.63
CA ILE A 184 -14.96 -15.36 16.43
C ILE A 184 -15.64 -16.38 15.49
N PRO A 185 -15.35 -17.70 15.59
CA PRO A 185 -14.51 -18.36 16.60
C PRO A 185 -13.01 -18.09 16.44
N ASN A 186 -12.30 -18.08 17.56
CA ASN A 186 -10.86 -17.80 17.64
C ASN A 186 -10.16 -18.74 18.62
N ASP A 187 -8.87 -19.02 18.39
CA ASP A 187 -8.09 -19.91 19.25
C ASP A 187 -6.63 -19.46 19.37
N SER A 188 -6.01 -19.69 20.52
CA SER A 188 -4.62 -19.28 20.78
C SER A 188 -3.61 -19.95 19.86
N GLU A 189 -3.96 -21.06 19.21
CA GLU A 189 -3.11 -21.82 18.30
C GLU A 189 -3.48 -21.59 16.83
N PHE A 190 -4.32 -20.58 16.52
CA PHE A 190 -4.84 -20.32 15.18
C PHE A 190 -3.72 -20.32 14.13
N TYR A 191 -2.63 -19.60 14.40
CA TYR A 191 -1.50 -19.51 13.49
C TYR A 191 -0.79 -20.86 13.31
N SER A 192 -0.50 -21.57 14.40
CA SER A 192 0.18 -22.88 14.37
C SER A 192 -0.65 -23.92 13.61
N LYS A 193 -1.97 -23.96 13.85
CA LYS A 193 -2.91 -24.82 13.12
C LYS A 193 -2.96 -24.48 11.64
N CYS A 194 -2.98 -23.19 11.29
CA CYS A 194 -2.90 -22.77 9.90
C CYS A 194 -1.60 -23.24 9.23
N ARG A 195 -0.45 -23.10 9.91
CA ARG A 195 0.85 -23.51 9.38
C ARG A 195 0.96 -25.01 9.12
N GLY A 196 0.19 -25.84 9.84
CA GLY A 196 0.09 -27.28 9.62
C GLY A 196 -0.48 -27.69 8.24
N GLY A 197 -1.11 -26.76 7.49
CA GLY A 197 -1.69 -27.05 6.17
C GLY A 197 -1.67 -25.88 5.18
N SER A 198 -0.90 -24.83 5.43
CA SER A 198 -0.83 -23.63 4.57
C SER A 198 0.51 -22.90 4.67
N SER A 199 0.81 -22.07 3.66
CA SER A 199 2.04 -21.29 3.60
C SER A 199 2.10 -20.21 4.69
N GLN A 200 3.31 -19.83 5.07
CA GLN A 200 3.55 -18.82 6.10
C GLN A 200 2.87 -17.49 5.76
N LYS A 201 3.05 -17.02 4.53
CA LYS A 201 2.43 -15.80 4.02
C LYS A 201 0.91 -15.83 4.15
N LYS A 202 0.26 -16.93 3.76
CA LYS A 202 -1.19 -17.09 3.86
C LYS A 202 -1.67 -17.05 5.32
N CYS A 203 -0.95 -17.68 6.23
CA CYS A 203 -1.30 -17.68 7.66
C CYS A 203 -1.08 -16.33 8.32
N GLN A 204 -0.02 -15.60 7.94
CA GLN A 204 0.21 -14.22 8.38
C GLN A 204 -0.90 -13.30 7.88
N ASP A 205 -1.30 -13.40 6.62
CA ASP A 205 -2.41 -12.63 6.05
C ASP A 205 -3.75 -12.90 6.76
N LEU A 206 -3.99 -14.17 7.14
CA LEU A 206 -5.18 -14.56 7.89
C LEU A 206 -5.13 -14.05 9.34
N SER A 207 -3.99 -14.13 10.01
CA SER A 207 -3.81 -13.60 11.37
C SER A 207 -3.99 -12.09 11.39
N ASN A 208 -3.41 -11.36 10.42
CA ASN A 208 -3.59 -9.91 10.30
C ASN A 208 -5.05 -9.48 10.08
N LYS A 209 -5.91 -10.36 9.56
CA LYS A 209 -7.33 -10.07 9.30
C LYS A 209 -8.28 -10.54 10.40
N ASN A 210 -7.99 -11.68 10.98
CA ASN A 210 -8.93 -12.42 11.83
C ASN A 210 -8.45 -12.56 13.28
N ASP A 211 -7.17 -12.29 13.52
CA ASP A 211 -6.49 -12.60 14.78
C ASP A 211 -5.39 -11.57 15.09
N TYR A 212 -5.71 -10.28 14.92
CA TYR A 212 -4.73 -9.21 15.02
C TYR A 212 -4.30 -8.97 16.47
N PHE A 213 -3.00 -8.79 16.69
CA PHE A 213 -2.41 -8.47 17.98
C PHE A 213 -1.89 -7.04 17.97
N TYR A 214 -2.27 -6.29 18.99
CA TYR A 214 -1.69 -4.99 19.27
C TYR A 214 -0.54 -5.14 20.24
N PRO A 215 0.69 -4.73 19.87
CA PRO A 215 1.76 -4.59 20.84
C PRO A 215 1.34 -3.65 21.96
N SER A 216 1.75 -3.95 23.19
CA SER A 216 1.48 -3.13 24.38
C SER A 216 1.94 -1.68 24.21
N SER A 217 3.09 -1.50 23.54
CA SER A 217 3.63 -0.18 23.16
C SER A 217 2.72 0.63 22.22
N GLU A 218 1.85 -0.03 21.47
CA GLU A 218 0.97 0.60 20.49
C GLU A 218 -0.45 0.83 21.01
N ILE A 219 -0.82 0.29 22.19
CA ILE A 219 -2.17 0.46 22.74
C ILE A 219 -2.54 1.93 22.96
N GLY A 220 -1.58 2.79 23.31
CA GLY A 220 -1.81 4.23 23.49
C GLY A 220 -2.32 4.93 22.23
N ASN A 221 -2.12 4.32 21.07
CA ASN A 221 -2.61 4.80 19.78
C ASN A 221 -4.05 4.36 19.50
N ILE A 222 -4.60 3.43 20.28
CA ILE A 222 -5.91 2.79 20.08
C ILE A 222 -6.88 3.21 21.18
N ILE A 223 -6.42 3.30 22.43
CA ILE A 223 -7.24 3.66 23.59
C ILE A 223 -6.90 5.09 24.03
N VAL A 224 -7.87 5.99 23.99
CA VAL A 224 -7.84 7.27 24.71
C VAL A 224 -7.96 6.99 26.20
N ASN A 225 -7.10 7.64 26.99
CA ASN A 225 -6.88 7.35 28.42
C ASN A 225 -6.28 5.96 28.68
N VAL A 226 -5.37 5.51 27.80
CA VAL A 226 -4.56 4.30 28.00
C VAL A 226 -3.93 4.24 29.40
N ASP A 227 -3.52 5.38 29.97
CA ASP A 227 -2.90 5.44 31.29
C ASP A 227 -3.84 4.95 32.40
N LYS A 228 -5.16 5.09 32.24
CA LYS A 228 -6.14 4.51 33.17
C LYS A 228 -6.33 3.01 32.95
N PHE A 229 -6.19 2.53 31.71
CA PHE A 229 -6.33 1.12 31.35
C PHE A 229 -5.08 0.32 31.71
N ILE A 230 -3.92 0.68 31.16
CA ILE A 230 -2.62 0.05 31.46
C ILE A 230 -2.19 0.35 32.90
N GLY A 231 -2.58 1.49 33.47
CA GLY A 231 -2.28 1.86 34.86
C GLY A 231 -3.12 1.14 35.91
N ASP A 232 -4.14 0.37 35.52
CA ASP A 232 -4.85 -0.51 36.46
C ASP A 232 -3.85 -1.52 37.05
N GLN A 233 -3.83 -1.68 38.38
CA GLN A 233 -2.83 -2.52 39.05
C GLN A 233 -2.90 -3.98 38.62
N ASN A 234 -4.08 -4.49 38.27
CA ASN A 234 -4.27 -5.87 37.82
C ASN A 234 -3.62 -6.09 36.44
N ILE A 235 -3.61 -5.06 35.59
CA ILE A 235 -2.99 -5.10 34.26
C ILE A 235 -1.50 -4.81 34.36
N LYS A 236 -1.13 -3.76 35.09
CA LYS A 236 0.26 -3.31 35.26
C LYS A 236 1.16 -4.39 35.86
N LYS A 237 0.64 -5.17 36.82
CA LYS A 237 1.39 -6.25 37.48
C LYS A 237 1.83 -7.34 36.50
N ILE A 238 1.01 -7.63 35.49
CA ILE A 238 1.31 -8.69 34.53
C ILE A 238 2.25 -8.20 33.43
N ASN A 239 2.20 -6.90 33.08
CA ASN A 239 3.04 -6.29 32.06
C ASN A 239 2.94 -7.03 30.70
N PHE A 240 1.72 -7.10 30.18
CA PHE A 240 1.39 -7.76 28.91
C PHE A 240 2.25 -7.25 27.74
N ASP A 241 2.59 -8.16 26.84
CA ASP A 241 3.35 -7.86 25.63
C ASP A 241 2.42 -7.48 24.47
N THR A 242 1.27 -8.16 24.36
CA THR A 242 0.28 -7.89 23.32
C THR A 242 -1.15 -7.99 23.82
N PHE A 243 -2.09 -7.44 23.05
CA PHE A 243 -3.51 -7.44 23.33
C PHE A 243 -4.34 -7.71 22.06
N ARG A 244 -5.44 -8.44 22.23
CA ARG A 244 -6.49 -8.63 21.22
C ARG A 244 -7.80 -8.09 21.76
N PHE A 245 -8.65 -7.52 20.91
CA PHE A 245 -9.94 -6.97 21.34
C PHE A 245 -11.10 -7.82 20.83
N ILE A 246 -12.07 -8.08 21.70
CA ILE A 246 -13.27 -8.86 21.39
C ILE A 246 -14.49 -7.92 21.46
N SER A 247 -15.29 -7.93 20.39
CA SER A 247 -16.54 -7.17 20.28
C SER A 247 -17.71 -8.08 19.91
N ASN A 248 -18.92 -7.57 20.16
CA ASN A 248 -20.16 -8.07 19.56
C ASN A 248 -20.89 -6.86 18.95
N GLY A 249 -20.73 -6.65 17.65
CA GLY A 249 -21.16 -5.43 16.98
C GLY A 249 -20.22 -4.26 17.28
N GLU A 250 -20.77 -3.11 17.68
CA GLU A 250 -20.01 -1.87 17.84
C GLU A 250 -19.26 -1.75 19.18
N ALA A 251 -19.54 -2.63 20.15
CA ALA A 251 -18.98 -2.53 21.48
C ALA A 251 -17.87 -3.57 21.75
N VAL A 252 -16.66 -3.10 22.05
CA VAL A 252 -15.56 -3.89 22.63
C VAL A 252 -15.75 -3.99 24.14
N VAL A 253 -15.92 -5.22 24.66
CA VAL A 253 -16.20 -5.48 26.09
C VAL A 253 -15.09 -6.28 26.76
N TYR A 254 -14.35 -7.07 25.99
CA TYR A 254 -13.26 -7.90 26.47
C TYR A 254 -11.98 -7.69 25.66
N SER A 255 -10.86 -8.02 26.27
CA SER A 255 -9.58 -8.16 25.61
C SER A 255 -8.90 -9.46 26.03
N ILE A 256 -8.08 -10.04 25.16
CA ILE A 256 -7.13 -11.08 25.52
C ILE A 256 -5.75 -10.43 25.61
N GLY A 257 -5.13 -10.47 26.78
CA GLY A 257 -3.73 -10.10 26.97
C GLY A 257 -2.83 -11.32 26.84
N GLU A 258 -1.68 -11.17 26.19
CA GLU A 258 -0.64 -12.21 26.11
C GLU A 258 0.63 -11.72 26.80
N LYS A 259 1.25 -12.62 27.55
CA LYS A 259 2.57 -12.41 28.15
C LYS A 259 3.53 -13.51 27.70
N TYR A 260 4.68 -13.11 27.17
CA TYR A 260 5.78 -13.98 26.81
C TYR A 260 6.68 -14.23 28.01
N TYR A 261 7.15 -15.46 28.13
CA TYR A 261 8.13 -15.90 29.11
C TYR A 261 9.19 -16.73 28.41
N GLU A 262 10.44 -16.49 28.75
CA GLU A 262 11.52 -17.37 28.37
C GLU A 262 11.51 -18.61 29.29
N THR A 263 11.55 -19.77 28.68
CA THR A 263 11.74 -21.06 29.34
C THR A 263 13.01 -21.72 28.81
N ASP A 264 13.49 -22.74 29.49
CA ASP A 264 14.65 -23.52 29.05
C ASP A 264 14.44 -24.15 27.65
N ASP A 265 13.17 -24.33 27.26
CA ASP A 265 12.73 -24.91 25.99
C ASP A 265 12.36 -23.85 24.91
N GLY A 266 12.53 -22.56 25.20
CA GLY A 266 12.27 -21.45 24.28
C GLY A 266 11.24 -20.44 24.77
N LEU A 267 10.55 -19.76 23.85
CA LEU A 267 9.55 -18.75 24.19
C LEU A 267 8.18 -19.40 24.42
N SER A 268 7.59 -19.18 25.59
CA SER A 268 6.23 -19.61 25.93
C SER A 268 5.29 -18.41 26.11
N SER A 269 4.01 -18.62 25.86
CA SER A 269 2.95 -17.61 26.06
C SER A 269 2.00 -18.03 27.17
N ASN A 270 1.59 -17.07 28.00
CA ASN A 270 0.44 -17.19 28.90
C ASN A 270 -0.62 -16.16 28.50
N PHE A 271 -1.89 -16.57 28.50
CA PHE A 271 -3.01 -15.76 28.06
C PHE A 271 -3.91 -15.36 29.22
N TYR A 272 -4.53 -14.18 29.10
CA TYR A 272 -5.39 -13.63 30.14
C TYR A 272 -6.63 -12.99 29.53
N LEU A 273 -7.81 -13.27 30.08
CA LEU A 273 -9.03 -12.55 29.74
C LEU A 273 -9.10 -11.28 30.58
N ILE A 274 -9.22 -10.14 29.91
CA ILE A 274 -9.38 -8.83 30.52
C ILE A 274 -10.81 -8.38 30.25
N LYS A 275 -11.63 -8.33 31.30
CA LYS A 275 -12.96 -7.73 31.25
C LYS A 275 -12.81 -6.21 31.40
N LEU A 276 -13.32 -5.45 30.42
CA LEU A 276 -13.17 -3.99 30.42
C LEU A 276 -14.25 -3.28 31.25
N LYS A 277 -15.34 -3.97 31.61
CA LYS A 277 -16.51 -3.42 32.32
C LYS A 277 -17.16 -4.40 33.31
N PRO A 278 -17.89 -3.92 34.33
CA PRO A 278 -17.90 -2.54 34.84
C PRO A 278 -16.63 -2.22 35.65
N LYS A 279 -15.84 -3.24 36.00
CA LYS A 279 -14.53 -3.15 36.64
C LYS A 279 -13.53 -3.95 35.81
N VAL A 280 -12.28 -3.51 35.81
CA VAL A 280 -11.18 -4.28 35.19
C VAL A 280 -10.95 -5.53 36.03
N GLU A 281 -11.27 -6.67 35.43
CA GLU A 281 -11.01 -7.99 35.99
C GLU A 281 -10.09 -8.73 35.04
N VAL A 282 -9.07 -9.39 35.60
CA VAL A 282 -8.11 -10.17 34.83
C VAL A 282 -8.18 -11.62 35.28
N ILE A 283 -8.40 -12.52 34.34
CA ILE A 283 -8.51 -13.96 34.57
C ILE A 283 -7.38 -14.65 33.81
N ASP A 284 -6.56 -15.43 34.52
CA ASP A 284 -5.52 -16.25 33.92
C ASP A 284 -6.15 -17.41 33.14
N LEU A 285 -5.87 -17.47 31.84
CA LEU A 285 -6.38 -18.50 30.94
C LEU A 285 -5.37 -19.65 30.73
N GLY A 286 -4.18 -19.56 31.31
CA GLY A 286 -3.09 -20.48 31.08
C GLY A 286 -2.50 -20.36 29.68
N SER A 287 -1.90 -21.46 29.21
CA SER A 287 -1.15 -21.50 27.95
C SER A 287 -2.02 -21.59 26.70
N LYS A 288 -3.32 -21.86 26.82
CA LYS A 288 -4.23 -22.05 25.68
C LYS A 288 -5.67 -21.63 25.98
N TYR A 289 -6.34 -21.06 24.98
CA TYR A 289 -7.77 -20.78 25.02
C TYR A 289 -8.45 -21.00 23.66
N TYR A 290 -9.76 -21.13 23.69
CA TYR A 290 -10.64 -21.18 22.52
C TYR A 290 -11.93 -20.41 22.78
N ILE A 291 -12.39 -19.62 21.82
CA ILE A 291 -13.68 -18.93 21.86
C ILE A 291 -14.53 -19.44 20.70
N ASP A 292 -15.69 -20.02 21.00
CA ASP A 292 -16.61 -20.51 19.97
C ASP A 292 -17.46 -19.39 19.34
N SER A 293 -18.19 -19.71 18.26
CA SER A 293 -19.08 -18.77 17.56
C SER A 293 -20.24 -18.24 18.41
N ARG A 294 -20.46 -18.81 19.60
CA ARG A 294 -21.45 -18.37 20.58
C ARG A 294 -20.79 -17.60 21.73
N TYR A 295 -19.52 -17.22 21.62
CA TYR A 295 -18.74 -16.52 22.64
C TYR A 295 -18.60 -17.30 23.96
N ASN A 296 -18.54 -18.63 23.91
CA ASN A 296 -18.09 -19.43 25.05
C ASN A 296 -16.57 -19.57 25.00
N LEU A 297 -15.87 -18.97 25.96
CA LEU A 297 -14.43 -19.06 26.12
C LEU A 297 -14.09 -20.30 26.96
N SER A 298 -13.34 -21.23 26.37
CA SER A 298 -12.82 -22.44 27.02
C SER A 298 -11.31 -22.32 27.22
N TYR A 299 -10.82 -22.74 28.38
CA TYR A 299 -9.39 -22.70 28.72
C TYR A 299 -9.04 -23.77 29.77
N VAL A 300 -7.75 -23.94 30.03
CA VAL A 300 -7.25 -24.80 31.10
C VAL A 300 -6.56 -23.92 32.13
N ASP A 301 -7.07 -23.93 33.36
CA ASP A 301 -6.47 -23.12 34.42
C ASP A 301 -5.10 -23.67 34.85
N ILE A 302 -4.40 -22.93 35.71
CA ILE A 302 -3.09 -23.31 36.24
C ILE A 302 -3.06 -24.66 36.98
N SER A 303 -4.23 -25.17 37.41
CA SER A 303 -4.36 -26.47 38.07
C SER A 303 -4.60 -27.61 37.07
N GLY A 304 -4.64 -27.32 35.77
CA GLY A 304 -4.93 -28.30 34.72
C GLY A 304 -6.43 -28.57 34.54
N VAL A 305 -7.31 -27.78 35.16
CA VAL A 305 -8.77 -28.00 35.09
C VAL A 305 -9.35 -27.23 33.91
N LYS A 306 -10.17 -27.91 33.10
CA LYS A 306 -10.92 -27.28 32.01
C LYS A 306 -12.00 -26.35 32.59
N LYS A 307 -12.00 -25.11 32.14
CA LYS A 307 -12.96 -24.06 32.52
C LYS A 307 -13.67 -23.53 31.28
N ASN A 308 -14.87 -23.01 31.49
CA ASN A 308 -15.66 -22.34 30.47
C ASN A 308 -16.26 -21.05 31.03
N ILE A 309 -16.20 -19.96 30.27
CA ILE A 309 -16.77 -18.66 30.62
C ILE A 309 -17.62 -18.20 29.44
N LYS A 310 -18.87 -17.83 29.72
CA LYS A 310 -19.71 -17.12 28.75
C LYS A 310 -19.29 -15.66 28.71
N LEU A 311 -18.90 -15.13 27.54
CA LEU A 311 -18.67 -13.71 27.37
C LEU A 311 -20.02 -13.00 27.15
N GLU A 312 -20.29 -11.98 27.95
CA GLU A 312 -21.52 -11.19 27.96
C GLU A 312 -21.24 -9.80 27.41
N PHE A 313 -21.98 -9.39 26.38
CA PHE A 313 -21.80 -8.12 25.69
C PHE A 313 -22.97 -7.17 25.94
#